data_AF-A0A933M880-F1
#
_entry.id   AF-A0A933M880-F1
#
_cell.length_a   1.000
_cell.length_b   1.000
_cell.length_c   1.000
_cell.angle_alpha   90.00
_cell.angle_beta   90.00
_cell.angle_gamma   90.00
#
_symmetry.space_group_name_H-M   'P 1'
#
loop_
_entity.id
_entity.type
_entity.pdbx_description
1 polymer ?
#
loop_
_entity_poly.entity_id
_entity_poly.type
_entity_poly.pdbx_seq_one_letter_code
_entity_poly.pdbx_strand_id
1 'polypeptide(L)'
;MKIFVSSTYIDLVEYRKAVERALNLLEQQFVGMEYFGSLSEEPKVAALDKVKACDAFVGIYAHRYGVVPDGDTKSITEQEFDRAQKSGKPIFCYRVKPDQPWNPKMIEGGDAQTKLDAFLARIDKQYVRQEFTTPEDLLAKVSADLARHLSTQRAETRFAHPLPPVPYYAHSYALQENFTGRVAERDTLTQWFTRDPQSVLVLDAIGGMGKSALAWVWTQEILHAAEERRVQNDMKPAGVFWWSFYEERETRPFLEKLLAYASAGQANLQSLGSDRERLDALLPLLSTKRFLIVLDGFERALRAYARMDAAYRGDEVDEDARQDFRACVDPNLARLLKHLASDGGLSKTLLTTRLYPRELD
;
A
#
# COMPACT_ATOMS: atom_id res chain seq x y z
N MET A 1 2.42 9.24 -7.26
CA MET A 1 3.69 9.04 -7.98
C MET A 1 4.04 10.30 -8.75
N LYS A 2 5.33 10.59 -8.88
CA LYS A 2 5.89 11.58 -9.81
C LYS A 2 6.15 10.89 -11.14
N ILE A 3 5.60 11.41 -12.22
CA ILE A 3 5.72 10.79 -13.55
C ILE A 3 6.42 11.77 -14.48
N PHE A 4 7.58 11.34 -15.00
CA PHE A 4 8.33 12.13 -15.95
C PHE A 4 7.73 11.99 -17.36
N VAL A 5 7.40 13.10 -18.02
CA VAL A 5 6.83 13.11 -19.37
C VAL A 5 7.86 13.66 -20.36
N SER A 6 8.43 12.76 -21.16
CA SER A 6 9.43 13.02 -22.19
C SER A 6 8.80 13.04 -23.58
N SER A 7 9.11 14.09 -24.35
CA SER A 7 8.75 14.20 -25.77
C SER A 7 9.50 15.36 -26.41
N THR A 8 9.46 15.46 -27.73
CA THR A 8 9.67 16.77 -28.38
C THR A 8 8.55 17.73 -27.97
N TYR A 9 8.84 19.04 -27.94
CA TYR A 9 7.90 20.01 -27.38
C TYR A 9 6.98 20.64 -28.45
N ILE A 10 7.57 21.26 -29.46
CA ILE A 10 6.88 22.17 -30.40
C ILE A 10 5.70 21.48 -31.12
N ASP A 11 5.87 20.21 -31.51
CA ASP A 11 4.89 19.44 -32.26
C ASP A 11 3.86 18.71 -31.38
N LEU A 12 4.11 18.64 -30.06
CA LEU A 12 3.33 17.81 -29.13
C LEU A 12 2.72 18.61 -27.96
N VAL A 13 2.71 19.94 -28.01
CA VAL A 13 2.17 20.79 -26.92
C VAL A 13 0.78 20.34 -26.45
N GLU A 14 -0.16 20.15 -27.37
CA GLU A 14 -1.54 19.75 -27.02
C GLU A 14 -1.62 18.30 -26.51
N TYR A 15 -0.74 17.42 -26.99
CA TYR A 15 -0.63 16.05 -26.51
C TYR A 15 -0.04 15.99 -25.11
N ARG A 16 0.96 16.83 -24.79
CA ARG A 16 1.53 16.95 -23.44
C ARG A 16 0.49 17.47 -22.44
N LYS A 17 -0.30 18.49 -22.80
CA LYS A 17 -1.44 18.95 -21.99
C LYS A 17 -2.47 17.84 -21.75
N ALA A 18 -2.71 17.00 -22.76
CA ALA A 18 -3.62 15.87 -22.61
C ALA A 18 -3.09 14.80 -21.65
N VAL A 19 -1.79 14.51 -21.69
CA VAL A 19 -1.13 13.63 -20.71
C VAL A 19 -1.16 14.24 -19.31
N GLU A 20 -0.86 15.52 -19.16
CA GLU A 20 -0.95 16.22 -17.87
C GLU A 20 -2.37 16.12 -17.27
N ARG A 21 -3.41 16.34 -18.08
CA ARG A 21 -4.80 16.13 -17.65
C ARG A 21 -5.05 14.69 -17.21
N ALA A 22 -4.57 13.69 -17.96
CA ALA A 22 -4.68 12.27 -17.58
C ALA A 22 -4.03 12.00 -16.22
N LEU A 23 -2.83 12.53 -15.98
CA LEU A 23 -2.13 12.37 -14.71
C LEU A 23 -2.87 13.00 -13.55
N ASN A 24 -3.38 14.23 -13.74
CA ASN A 24 -4.15 14.93 -12.71
C ASN A 24 -5.46 14.21 -12.37
N LEU A 25 -6.16 13.65 -13.35
CA LEU A 25 -7.37 12.83 -13.14
C LEU A 25 -7.09 11.57 -12.31
N LEU A 26 -5.85 11.06 -12.37
CA LEU A 26 -5.39 9.93 -11.58
C LEU A 26 -4.70 10.34 -10.28
N GLU A 27 -4.72 11.63 -9.92
CA GLU A 27 -4.03 12.18 -8.74
C GLU A 27 -2.50 11.90 -8.75
N GLN A 28 -1.90 11.87 -9.94
CA GLN A 28 -0.46 11.70 -10.14
C GLN A 28 0.21 13.04 -10.48
N GLN A 29 1.46 13.20 -10.04
CA GLN A 29 2.21 14.44 -10.26
C GLN A 29 2.90 14.41 -11.62
N PHE A 30 2.52 15.32 -12.51
CA PHE A 30 3.20 15.56 -13.78
C PHE A 30 4.57 16.22 -13.53
N VAL A 31 5.61 15.69 -14.17
CA VAL A 31 6.95 16.28 -14.22
C VAL A 31 7.38 16.40 -15.68
N GLY A 32 7.50 17.63 -16.15
CA GLY A 32 7.91 17.94 -17.51
C GLY A 32 8.63 19.29 -17.58
N MET A 33 9.32 19.52 -18.70
CA MET A 33 10.15 20.71 -18.94
C MET A 33 9.40 22.04 -18.76
N GLU A 34 8.08 22.05 -18.87
CA GLU A 34 7.20 23.21 -18.68
C GLU A 34 7.33 23.85 -17.30
N TYR A 35 7.69 23.06 -16.29
CA TYR A 35 7.72 23.48 -14.89
C TYR A 35 9.12 23.47 -14.28
N PHE A 36 10.16 23.34 -15.10
CA PHE A 36 11.54 23.32 -14.61
C PHE A 36 12.04 24.69 -14.12
N GLY A 37 11.36 25.78 -14.50
CA GLY A 37 11.68 27.13 -14.05
C GLY A 37 13.05 27.60 -14.57
N SER A 38 13.65 28.59 -13.90
CA SER A 38 15.03 29.01 -14.15
C SER A 38 15.99 28.11 -13.35
N LEU A 39 16.86 27.38 -14.04
CA LEU A 39 17.87 26.53 -13.41
C LEU A 39 19.28 27.07 -13.73
N SER A 40 20.20 26.97 -12.78
CA SER A 40 21.62 27.34 -12.95
C SER A 40 22.45 26.26 -13.66
N GLU A 41 21.85 25.10 -13.92
CA GLU A 41 22.48 23.94 -14.56
C GLU A 41 22.14 23.88 -16.06
N GLU A 42 22.97 23.18 -16.82
CA GLU A 42 22.66 22.90 -18.23
C GLU A 42 21.33 22.12 -18.34
N PRO A 43 20.43 22.49 -19.28
CA PRO A 43 19.10 21.88 -19.42
C PRO A 43 19.10 20.35 -19.48
N LYS A 44 20.17 19.78 -20.06
CA LYS A 44 20.42 18.34 -20.17
C LYS A 44 20.62 17.68 -18.80
N VAL A 45 21.48 18.22 -17.95
CA VAL A 45 21.82 17.64 -16.64
C VAL A 45 20.59 17.67 -15.73
N ALA A 46 19.92 18.82 -15.70
CA ALA A 46 18.69 19.00 -14.95
C ALA A 46 17.60 17.99 -15.35
N ALA A 47 17.39 17.76 -16.66
CA ALA A 47 16.39 16.82 -17.14
C ALA A 47 16.67 15.38 -16.70
N LEU A 48 17.93 14.91 -16.80
CA LEU A 48 18.30 13.54 -16.41
C LEU A 48 18.17 13.27 -14.90
N ASP A 49 18.43 14.27 -14.07
CA ASP A 49 18.22 14.17 -12.62
C ASP A 49 16.74 14.18 -12.26
N LYS A 50 15.92 14.97 -12.97
CA LYS A 50 14.46 14.92 -12.83
C LYS A 50 13.90 13.54 -13.22
N VAL A 51 14.39 12.92 -14.30
CA VAL A 51 14.03 11.53 -14.65
C VAL A 51 14.34 10.59 -13.48
N LYS A 52 15.54 10.69 -12.89
CA LYS A 52 15.95 9.85 -11.76
C LYS A 52 15.02 9.99 -10.56
N ALA A 53 14.56 11.21 -10.26
CA ALA A 53 13.71 11.53 -9.13
C ALA A 53 12.22 11.16 -9.30
N CYS A 54 11.79 10.73 -10.49
CA CYS A 54 10.41 10.32 -10.76
C CYS A 54 10.19 8.82 -10.54
N ASP A 55 8.97 8.39 -10.30
CA ASP A 55 8.64 6.98 -10.04
C ASP A 55 8.37 6.19 -11.33
N ALA A 56 7.91 6.87 -12.39
CA ALA A 56 7.67 6.28 -13.70
C ALA A 56 8.00 7.26 -14.84
N PHE A 57 8.07 6.73 -16.07
CA PHE A 57 8.39 7.48 -17.27
C PHE A 57 7.31 7.29 -18.35
N VAL A 58 6.89 8.39 -18.97
CA VAL A 58 6.00 8.43 -20.13
C VAL A 58 6.74 9.08 -21.29
N GLY A 59 6.93 8.33 -22.38
CA GLY A 59 7.51 8.81 -23.64
C GLY A 59 6.43 9.02 -24.70
N ILE A 60 6.36 10.21 -25.29
CA ILE A 60 5.45 10.54 -26.39
C ILE A 60 6.28 10.86 -27.63
N TYR A 61 6.05 10.12 -28.71
CA TYR A 61 6.86 10.20 -29.93
C TYR A 61 5.99 10.46 -31.16
N ALA A 62 6.42 11.41 -32.00
CA ALA A 62 5.81 11.70 -33.29
C ALA A 62 6.87 11.65 -34.41
N HIS A 63 6.93 12.68 -35.26
CA HIS A 63 7.77 12.72 -36.45
C HIS A 63 9.06 13.54 -36.27
N ARG A 64 9.44 13.83 -35.03
CA ARG A 64 10.64 14.59 -34.68
C ARG A 64 11.53 13.76 -33.78
N TYR A 65 12.82 13.75 -34.09
CA TYR A 65 13.84 13.16 -33.24
C TYR A 65 14.22 14.10 -32.09
N GLY A 66 14.15 15.41 -32.34
CA GLY A 66 14.47 16.45 -31.37
C GLY A 66 15.93 16.89 -31.40
N VAL A 67 16.29 17.73 -30.43
CA VAL A 67 17.61 18.39 -30.39
C VAL A 67 18.67 17.43 -29.87
N VAL A 68 19.76 17.31 -30.61
CA VAL A 68 21.01 16.68 -30.17
C VAL A 68 21.91 17.80 -29.62
N PRO A 69 22.22 17.83 -28.31
CA PRO A 69 23.14 18.82 -27.75
C PRO A 69 24.54 18.74 -28.37
N ASP A 70 25.26 19.85 -28.38
CA ASP A 70 26.63 19.89 -28.92
C ASP A 70 27.53 18.88 -28.18
N GLY A 71 28.25 18.06 -28.96
CA GLY A 71 29.13 17.01 -28.43
C GLY A 71 28.44 15.68 -28.13
N ASP A 72 27.10 15.60 -28.20
CA ASP A 72 26.36 14.34 -28.05
C ASP A 72 26.05 13.66 -29.39
N THR A 73 25.71 12.36 -29.30
CA THR A 73 25.25 11.57 -30.45
C THR A 73 23.73 11.32 -30.45
N LYS A 74 23.05 11.62 -29.34
CA LYS A 74 21.63 11.31 -29.08
C LYS A 74 20.82 12.54 -28.72
N SER A 75 19.55 12.56 -29.12
CA SER A 75 18.67 13.66 -28.74
C SER A 75 18.38 13.65 -27.24
N ILE A 76 18.00 14.79 -26.67
CA ILE A 76 17.63 14.91 -25.25
C ILE A 76 16.56 13.86 -24.89
N THR A 77 15.52 13.73 -25.71
CA THR A 77 14.44 12.74 -25.54
C THR A 77 14.96 11.30 -25.48
N GLU A 78 15.90 10.93 -26.36
CA GLU A 78 16.49 9.59 -26.34
C GLU A 78 17.37 9.38 -25.09
N GLN A 79 18.08 10.41 -24.65
CA GLN A 79 18.88 10.36 -23.43
C GLN A 79 18.02 10.22 -22.16
N GLU A 80 16.89 10.90 -22.09
CA GLU A 80 15.91 10.78 -21.01
C GLU A 80 15.34 9.35 -20.94
N PHE A 81 15.01 8.75 -22.10
CA PHE A 81 14.59 7.37 -22.19
C PHE A 81 15.68 6.40 -21.71
N ASP A 82 16.93 6.56 -22.18
CA ASP A 82 18.06 5.75 -21.74
C ASP A 82 18.26 5.81 -20.23
N ARG A 83 18.06 7.00 -19.64
CA ARG A 83 18.15 7.21 -18.19
C ARG A 83 17.02 6.51 -17.43
N ALA A 84 15.78 6.59 -17.93
CA ALA A 84 14.65 5.89 -17.33
C ALA A 84 14.87 4.37 -17.35
N GLN A 85 15.34 3.85 -18.49
CA GLN A 85 15.65 2.43 -18.67
C GLN A 85 16.75 1.96 -17.73
N LYS A 86 17.90 2.65 -17.70
CA LYS A 86 19.01 2.32 -16.79
C LYS A 86 18.61 2.34 -15.31
N SER A 87 17.56 3.10 -14.97
CA SER A 87 17.05 3.23 -13.61
C SER A 87 15.97 2.20 -13.27
N GLY A 88 15.65 1.27 -14.18
CA GLY A 88 14.65 0.22 -13.97
C GLY A 88 13.22 0.72 -13.75
N LYS A 89 12.90 1.93 -14.23
CA LYS A 89 11.58 2.55 -14.01
C LYS A 89 10.51 1.90 -14.89
N PRO A 90 9.25 1.83 -14.45
CA PRO A 90 8.12 1.59 -15.35
C PRO A 90 8.12 2.62 -16.48
N ILE A 91 8.07 2.14 -17.73
CA ILE A 91 8.13 2.95 -18.95
C ILE A 91 6.88 2.71 -19.76
N PHE A 92 6.16 3.79 -20.08
CA PHE A 92 4.99 3.79 -20.94
C PHE A 92 5.33 4.61 -22.20
N CYS A 93 5.23 3.98 -23.37
CA CYS A 93 5.59 4.62 -24.63
C CYS A 93 4.38 4.74 -25.56
N TYR A 94 4.22 5.92 -26.13
CA TYR A 94 3.13 6.27 -27.03
C TYR A 94 3.72 6.84 -28.33
N ARG A 95 3.30 6.33 -29.47
CA ARG A 95 3.73 6.83 -30.79
C ARG A 95 2.53 7.29 -31.61
N VAL A 96 2.65 8.40 -32.33
CA VAL A 96 1.62 8.76 -33.30
C VAL A 96 1.47 7.63 -34.34
N LYS A 97 0.23 7.33 -34.72
CA LYS A 97 -0.05 6.34 -35.76
C LYS A 97 0.59 6.80 -37.09
N PRO A 98 1.32 5.94 -37.82
CA PRO A 98 2.07 6.38 -39.01
C PRO A 98 1.25 7.03 -40.13
N ASP A 99 -0.04 6.69 -40.24
CA ASP A 99 -0.98 7.21 -41.23
C ASP A 99 -1.80 8.42 -40.74
N GLN A 100 -1.57 8.88 -39.50
CA GLN A 100 -2.25 10.04 -38.95
C GLN A 100 -1.79 11.31 -39.69
N PRO A 101 -2.72 12.17 -40.17
CA PRO A 101 -2.35 13.45 -40.76
C PRO A 101 -1.53 14.31 -39.78
N TRP A 102 -0.36 14.76 -40.23
CA TRP A 102 0.54 15.60 -39.43
C TRP A 102 0.94 16.85 -40.20
N ASN A 103 1.25 17.93 -39.48
CA ASN A 103 1.73 19.15 -40.12
C ASN A 103 3.11 18.89 -40.76
N PRO A 104 3.30 19.06 -42.08
CA PRO A 104 4.57 18.80 -42.74
C PRO A 104 5.75 19.61 -42.18
N LYS A 105 5.48 20.80 -41.59
CA LYS A 105 6.52 21.61 -40.92
C LYS A 105 7.05 21.00 -39.62
N MET A 106 6.33 20.02 -39.09
CA MET A 106 6.65 19.33 -37.84
C MET A 106 7.20 17.92 -38.09
N ILE A 107 7.60 17.61 -39.33
CA ILE A 107 8.22 16.35 -39.71
C ILE A 107 9.70 16.63 -40.01
N GLU A 108 10.58 15.97 -39.28
CA GLU A 108 12.03 16.05 -39.52
C GLU A 108 12.43 15.07 -40.64
N GLY A 109 13.39 15.46 -41.47
CA GLY A 109 13.91 14.63 -42.57
C GLY A 109 15.40 14.33 -42.43
N GLY A 110 15.96 13.60 -43.39
CA GLY A 110 17.40 13.32 -43.46
C GLY A 110 17.90 12.48 -42.26
N ASP A 111 19.06 12.86 -41.71
CA ASP A 111 19.71 12.15 -40.60
C ASP A 111 18.83 12.05 -39.35
N ALA A 112 18.05 13.09 -39.04
CA ALA A 112 17.14 13.09 -37.90
C ALA A 112 16.05 12.00 -38.04
N GLN A 113 15.50 11.82 -39.25
CA GLN A 113 14.54 10.76 -39.52
C GLN A 113 15.16 9.37 -39.35
N THR A 114 16.38 9.17 -39.87
CA THR A 114 17.11 7.90 -39.69
C THR A 114 17.36 7.57 -38.21
N LYS A 115 17.73 8.58 -37.41
CA LYS A 115 17.94 8.42 -35.96
C LYS A 115 16.62 8.14 -35.22
N LEU A 116 15.55 8.83 -35.58
CA LEU A 116 14.22 8.58 -35.03
C LEU A 116 13.76 7.14 -35.31
N ASP A 117 13.91 6.68 -36.56
CA ASP A 117 13.52 5.32 -36.94
C ASP A 117 14.32 4.27 -36.18
N ALA A 118 15.64 4.49 -36.01
CA ALA A 118 16.49 3.63 -35.21
C ALA A 118 16.07 3.60 -33.73
N PHE A 119 15.72 4.76 -33.17
CA PHE A 119 15.26 4.88 -31.78
C PHE A 119 13.91 4.19 -31.57
N LEU A 120 12.93 4.43 -32.44
CA LEU A 120 11.61 3.80 -32.37
C LEU A 120 11.70 2.28 -32.57
N ALA A 121 12.54 1.80 -33.49
CA ALA A 121 12.81 0.37 -33.65
C ALA A 121 13.45 -0.26 -32.40
N ARG A 122 14.24 0.50 -31.64
CA ARG A 122 14.81 0.05 -30.36
C ARG A 122 13.74 -0.06 -29.27
N ILE A 123 12.82 0.91 -29.19
CA ILE A 123 11.67 0.86 -28.28
C ILE A 123 10.81 -0.37 -28.62
N ASP A 124 10.49 -0.58 -29.90
CA ASP A 124 9.61 -1.67 -30.36
C ASP A 124 10.15 -3.07 -30.06
N LYS A 125 11.48 -3.22 -29.94
CA LYS A 125 12.11 -4.48 -29.55
C LYS A 125 12.04 -4.78 -28.05
N GLN A 126 11.86 -3.75 -27.21
CA GLN A 126 12.05 -3.85 -25.76
C GLN A 126 10.78 -3.56 -24.96
N TYR A 127 9.84 -2.81 -25.52
CA TYR A 127 8.63 -2.36 -24.84
C TYR A 127 7.42 -2.49 -25.76
N VAL A 128 6.27 -2.84 -25.17
CA VAL A 128 4.98 -2.74 -25.86
C VAL A 128 4.55 -1.28 -25.80
N ARG A 129 4.56 -0.59 -26.95
CA ARG A 129 4.04 0.77 -27.08
C ARG A 129 2.61 0.79 -27.59
N GLN A 130 1.87 1.85 -27.26
CA GLN A 130 0.58 2.13 -27.89
C GLN A 130 0.71 3.17 -29.00
N GLU A 131 -0.19 3.09 -29.98
CA GLU A 131 -0.32 4.12 -31.00
C GLU A 131 -1.42 5.11 -30.63
N PHE A 132 -1.29 6.38 -30.98
CA PHE A 132 -2.32 7.40 -30.78
C PHE A 132 -2.55 8.27 -32.01
N THR A 133 -3.71 8.92 -32.09
CA THR A 133 -4.05 9.85 -33.18
C THR A 133 -4.27 11.28 -32.69
N THR A 134 -5.22 11.49 -31.78
CA THR A 134 -5.58 12.81 -31.23
C THR A 134 -5.14 12.96 -29.78
N PRO A 135 -5.09 14.19 -29.24
CA PRO A 135 -4.82 14.40 -27.82
C PRO A 135 -5.82 13.67 -26.90
N GLU A 136 -7.10 13.60 -27.28
CA GLU A 136 -8.14 12.88 -26.52
C GLU A 136 -7.92 11.37 -26.51
N ASP A 137 -7.50 10.80 -27.65
CA ASP A 137 -7.14 9.39 -27.76
C ASP A 137 -5.92 9.06 -26.89
N LEU A 138 -4.89 9.92 -26.92
CA LEU A 138 -3.73 9.78 -26.05
C LEU A 138 -4.12 9.87 -24.57
N LEU A 139 -4.96 10.82 -24.18
CA LEU A 139 -5.47 10.96 -22.81
C LEU A 139 -6.16 9.68 -22.34
N ALA A 140 -7.05 9.11 -23.16
CA ALA A 140 -7.78 7.89 -22.83
C ALA A 140 -6.82 6.71 -22.62
N LYS A 141 -5.84 6.55 -23.51
CA LYS A 141 -4.86 5.45 -23.46
C LYS A 141 -3.93 5.57 -22.25
N VAL A 142 -3.38 6.76 -22.02
CA VAL A 142 -2.54 7.04 -20.84
C VAL A 142 -3.31 6.82 -19.55
N SER A 143 -4.55 7.30 -19.47
CA SER A 143 -5.38 7.11 -18.28
C SER A 143 -5.63 5.63 -18.01
N ALA A 144 -5.99 4.85 -19.03
CA ALA A 144 -6.26 3.42 -18.87
C ALA A 144 -5.01 2.63 -18.46
N ASP A 145 -3.87 2.90 -19.09
CA ASP A 145 -2.61 2.19 -18.81
C ASP A 145 -2.08 2.49 -17.41
N LEU A 146 -2.07 3.76 -17.01
CA LEU A 146 -1.61 4.16 -15.69
C LEU A 146 -2.59 3.72 -14.61
N ALA A 147 -3.91 3.80 -14.83
CA ALA A 147 -4.88 3.26 -13.89
C ALA A 147 -4.68 1.76 -13.65
N ARG A 148 -4.42 0.99 -14.72
CA ARG A 148 -4.09 -0.43 -14.64
C ARG A 148 -2.76 -0.66 -13.91
N HIS A 149 -1.74 0.14 -14.19
CA HIS A 149 -0.45 0.01 -13.49
C HIS A 149 -0.58 0.32 -12.00
N LEU A 150 -1.28 1.40 -11.64
CA LEU A 150 -1.53 1.79 -10.25
C LEU A 150 -2.37 0.74 -9.52
N SER A 151 -3.34 0.11 -10.20
CA SER A 151 -4.13 -0.98 -9.61
C SER A 151 -3.31 -2.25 -9.43
N THR A 152 -2.44 -2.60 -10.38
CA THR A 152 -1.50 -3.72 -10.26
C THR A 152 -0.47 -3.45 -9.16
N GLN A 153 0.12 -2.26 -9.06
CA GLN A 153 1.03 -1.92 -7.95
C GLN A 153 0.30 -1.99 -6.61
N ARG A 154 -0.93 -1.48 -6.52
CA ARG A 154 -1.76 -1.63 -5.31
C ARG A 154 -2.05 -3.10 -5.01
N ALA A 155 -2.29 -3.93 -6.02
CA ALA A 155 -2.47 -5.36 -5.86
C ALA A 155 -1.17 -6.04 -5.39
N GLU A 156 -0.03 -5.80 -6.04
CA GLU A 156 1.28 -6.34 -5.66
C GLU A 156 1.69 -5.91 -4.24
N THR A 157 1.40 -4.66 -3.86
CA THR A 157 1.58 -4.17 -2.48
C THR A 157 0.59 -4.83 -1.50
N ARG A 158 -0.59 -5.24 -1.97
CA ARG A 158 -1.56 -6.08 -1.21
C ARG A 158 -1.20 -7.57 -1.19
N PHE A 159 -0.26 -8.04 -2.03
CA PHE A 159 0.10 -9.46 -2.16
C PHE A 159 1.49 -9.81 -1.60
N ALA A 160 2.33 -8.85 -1.23
CA ALA A 160 3.52 -9.10 -0.40
C ALA A 160 3.16 -9.10 1.10
N HIS A 161 2.14 -9.86 1.49
CA HIS A 161 1.83 -10.10 2.91
C HIS A 161 2.41 -11.47 3.29
N PRO A 162 3.15 -11.57 4.40
CA PRO A 162 3.71 -12.84 4.85
C PRO A 162 2.59 -13.86 5.00
N LEU A 163 2.85 -15.12 4.64
CA LEU A 163 1.89 -16.21 4.79
C LEU A 163 2.18 -16.97 6.08
N PRO A 164 1.16 -17.52 6.77
CA PRO A 164 1.40 -18.40 7.91
C PRO A 164 2.34 -19.55 7.53
N PRO A 165 3.31 -19.94 8.39
CA PRO A 165 3.44 -19.55 9.80
C PRO A 165 4.25 -18.27 10.06
N VAL A 166 4.71 -17.56 9.03
CA VAL A 166 5.50 -16.33 9.20
C VAL A 166 4.62 -15.26 9.86
N PRO A 167 5.05 -14.61 10.95
CA PRO A 167 4.29 -13.53 11.58
C PRO A 167 3.97 -12.40 10.60
N TYR A 168 2.73 -11.93 10.63
CA TYR A 168 2.29 -10.76 9.90
C TYR A 168 2.11 -9.57 10.84
N TYR A 169 3.08 -8.67 10.83
CA TYR A 169 2.97 -7.36 11.43
C TYR A 169 2.45 -6.37 10.39
N ALA A 170 1.16 -6.02 10.45
CA ALA A 170 0.55 -5.14 9.46
C ALA A 170 1.10 -3.71 9.50
N HIS A 171 1.70 -3.33 10.64
CA HIS A 171 2.32 -2.03 10.90
C HIS A 171 3.62 -2.23 11.69
N SER A 172 4.60 -1.35 11.49
CA SER A 172 5.87 -1.39 12.23
C SER A 172 5.66 -0.92 13.67
N TYR A 173 6.09 -1.70 14.65
CA TYR A 173 6.11 -1.28 16.05
C TYR A 173 7.55 -0.96 16.48
N ALA A 174 7.86 0.33 16.69
CA ALA A 174 9.15 0.75 17.19
C ALA A 174 9.22 0.55 18.71
N LEU A 175 9.76 -0.59 19.15
CA LEU A 175 10.01 -0.84 20.56
C LEU A 175 11.09 0.13 21.08
N GLN A 176 10.88 0.73 22.25
CA GLN A 176 11.91 1.50 22.93
C GLN A 176 13.01 0.56 23.45
N GLU A 177 14.29 0.96 23.32
CA GLU A 177 15.46 0.13 23.65
C GLU A 177 15.51 -0.41 25.08
N ASN A 178 14.70 0.13 26.01
CA ASN A 178 14.77 -0.15 27.45
C ASN A 178 13.48 -0.74 28.05
N PHE A 179 12.73 -1.58 27.32
CA PHE A 179 11.61 -2.31 27.95
C PHE A 179 12.15 -3.33 28.95
N THR A 180 11.89 -3.12 30.25
CA THR A 180 12.33 -4.01 31.33
C THR A 180 11.20 -4.30 32.32
N GLY A 181 11.24 -5.44 33.00
CA GLY A 181 10.25 -5.82 34.02
C GLY A 181 9.02 -6.53 33.48
N ARG A 182 7.85 -6.29 34.12
CA ARG A 182 6.54 -6.87 33.78
C ARG A 182 6.50 -8.41 33.65
N VAL A 183 7.32 -9.09 34.46
CA VAL A 183 7.47 -10.56 34.38
C VAL A 183 6.14 -11.25 34.72
N ALA A 184 5.47 -10.81 35.79
CA ALA A 184 4.19 -11.39 36.21
C ALA A 184 3.10 -11.22 35.14
N GLU A 185 3.04 -10.08 34.46
CA GLU A 185 2.09 -9.84 33.38
C GLU A 185 2.40 -10.70 32.15
N ARG A 186 3.68 -10.86 31.78
CA ARG A 186 4.09 -11.76 30.70
C ARG A 186 3.82 -13.24 31.01
N ASP A 187 4.03 -13.65 32.26
CA ASP A 187 3.68 -14.99 32.73
C ASP A 187 2.16 -15.22 32.65
N THR A 188 1.38 -14.21 33.02
CA THR A 188 -0.09 -14.23 32.89
C THR A 188 -0.52 -14.41 31.43
N LEU A 189 0.06 -13.64 30.51
CA LEU A 189 -0.20 -13.77 29.08
C LEU A 189 0.18 -15.15 28.54
N THR A 190 1.30 -15.69 29.00
CA THR A 190 1.76 -17.03 28.63
C THR A 190 0.81 -18.10 29.15
N GLN A 191 0.36 -18.02 30.40
CA GLN A 191 -0.62 -18.94 30.97
C GLN A 191 -1.96 -18.86 30.23
N TRP A 192 -2.43 -17.65 29.90
CA TRP A 192 -3.65 -17.46 29.13
C TRP A 192 -3.54 -18.09 27.73
N PHE A 193 -2.45 -17.79 27.02
CA PHE A 193 -2.25 -18.31 25.68
C PHE A 193 -2.10 -19.83 25.69
N THR A 194 -1.52 -20.42 26.74
CA THR A 194 -1.20 -21.85 26.76
C THR A 194 -2.22 -22.75 27.43
N ARG A 195 -2.97 -22.27 28.43
CA ARG A 195 -3.78 -23.16 29.29
C ARG A 195 -5.23 -22.70 29.44
N ASP A 196 -5.50 -21.42 29.24
CA ASP A 196 -6.82 -20.87 29.49
C ASP A 196 -7.80 -21.27 28.36
N PRO A 197 -9.04 -21.67 28.65
CA PRO A 197 -10.05 -21.92 27.62
C PRO A 197 -10.56 -20.63 26.95
N GLN A 198 -10.45 -19.45 27.58
CA GLN A 198 -10.93 -18.20 27.01
C GLN A 198 -10.10 -17.79 25.79
N SER A 199 -10.75 -17.57 24.66
CA SER A 199 -10.09 -17.22 23.40
C SER A 199 -9.69 -15.75 23.31
N VAL A 200 -10.20 -14.89 24.19
CA VAL A 200 -9.92 -13.44 24.19
C VAL A 200 -9.33 -13.03 25.54
N LEU A 201 -8.28 -12.23 25.53
CA LEU A 201 -7.77 -11.53 26.72
C LEU A 201 -7.60 -10.04 26.41
N VAL A 202 -8.03 -9.20 27.34
CA VAL A 202 -7.98 -7.75 27.22
C VAL A 202 -7.00 -7.17 28.22
N LEU A 203 -5.96 -6.51 27.71
CA LEU A 203 -5.11 -5.62 28.49
C LEU A 203 -5.77 -4.24 28.50
N ASP A 204 -6.50 -3.95 29.57
CA ASP A 204 -7.14 -2.66 29.80
C ASP A 204 -6.35 -1.83 30.83
N ALA A 205 -5.99 -0.61 30.46
CA ALA A 205 -5.32 0.36 31.33
C ALA A 205 -5.38 1.76 30.71
N ILE A 206 -5.07 2.79 31.48
CA ILE A 206 -4.93 4.17 30.96
C ILE A 206 -3.82 4.30 29.89
N GLY A 207 -3.86 5.40 29.14
CA GLY A 207 -2.86 5.71 28.11
C GLY A 207 -1.43 5.78 28.68
N GLY A 208 -0.43 5.37 27.89
CA GLY A 208 0.99 5.50 28.30
C GLY A 208 1.52 4.43 29.28
N MET A 209 0.68 3.52 29.78
CA MET A 209 1.10 2.45 30.73
C MET A 209 1.93 1.30 30.12
N GLY A 210 2.19 1.35 28.79
CA GLY A 210 3.04 0.39 28.11
C GLY A 210 2.38 -0.92 27.68
N LYS A 211 1.04 -0.97 27.53
CA LYS A 211 0.31 -2.19 27.10
C LYS A 211 0.77 -2.72 25.75
N SER A 212 0.90 -1.86 24.75
CA SER A 212 1.38 -2.21 23.41
C SER A 212 2.79 -2.78 23.45
N ALA A 213 3.67 -2.17 24.28
CA ALA A 213 5.04 -2.64 24.46
C ALA A 213 5.08 -4.01 25.16
N LEU A 214 4.26 -4.20 26.20
CA LEU A 214 4.09 -5.49 26.88
C LEU A 214 3.61 -6.58 25.91
N ALA A 215 2.55 -6.30 25.14
CA ALA A 215 2.01 -7.22 24.15
C ALA A 215 3.05 -7.56 23.07
N TRP A 216 3.83 -6.56 22.62
CA TRP A 216 4.85 -6.74 21.58
C TRP A 216 5.98 -7.63 22.08
N VAL A 217 6.58 -7.28 23.23
CA VAL A 217 7.68 -8.03 23.84
C VAL A 217 7.26 -9.47 24.13
N TRP A 218 6.08 -9.66 24.73
CA TRP A 218 5.54 -11.00 24.96
C TRP A 218 5.31 -11.79 23.67
N THR A 219 4.81 -11.15 22.61
CA THR A 219 4.62 -11.81 21.30
C THR A 219 5.94 -12.27 20.69
N GLN A 220 7.01 -11.50 20.83
CA GLN A 220 8.34 -11.93 20.37
C GLN A 220 8.89 -13.08 21.22
N GLU A 221 8.63 -13.08 22.53
CA GLU A 221 9.06 -14.16 23.44
C GLU A 221 8.37 -15.48 23.15
N ILE A 222 7.05 -15.49 22.93
CA ILE A 222 6.34 -16.73 22.64
C ILE A 222 6.75 -17.32 21.28
N LEU A 223 7.08 -16.46 20.30
CA LEU A 223 7.60 -16.87 19.00
C LEU A 223 8.99 -17.51 19.14
N HIS A 224 9.93 -16.87 19.84
CA HIS A 224 11.26 -17.44 20.08
C HIS A 224 11.19 -18.74 20.90
N ALA A 225 10.36 -18.80 21.95
CA ALA A 225 10.19 -20.01 22.76
C ALA A 225 9.63 -21.19 21.94
N ALA A 226 8.78 -20.90 20.95
CA ALA A 226 8.26 -21.90 20.02
C ALA A 226 9.31 -22.37 18.99
N GLU A 227 10.27 -21.53 18.61
CA GLU A 227 11.41 -21.92 17.76
C GLU A 227 12.41 -22.81 18.51
N GLU A 228 12.65 -22.53 19.78
CA GLU A 228 13.55 -23.30 20.66
C GLU A 228 12.96 -24.64 21.15
N ARG A 229 11.75 -25.02 20.68
CA ARG A 229 11.00 -26.24 21.10
C ARG A 229 10.75 -26.33 22.62
N ARG A 230 10.75 -25.20 23.33
CA ARG A 230 10.42 -25.12 24.77
C ARG A 230 8.90 -25.19 25.01
N VAL A 231 8.12 -24.98 23.96
CA VAL A 231 6.66 -25.10 23.92
C VAL A 231 6.31 -26.41 23.21
N GLN A 232 5.34 -27.17 23.74
CA GLN A 232 4.85 -28.39 23.07
C GLN A 232 4.30 -28.05 21.67
N ASN A 233 4.51 -28.93 20.67
CA ASN A 233 4.20 -28.64 19.26
C ASN A 233 2.73 -28.26 18.99
N ASP A 234 1.81 -28.76 19.80
CA ASP A 234 0.37 -28.47 19.78
C ASP A 234 0.00 -27.06 20.26
N MET A 235 0.94 -26.38 20.93
CA MET A 235 0.74 -25.05 21.52
C MET A 235 1.30 -23.91 20.66
N LYS A 236 2.01 -24.22 19.56
CA LYS A 236 2.56 -23.23 18.62
C LYS A 236 1.43 -22.61 17.78
N PRO A 237 1.36 -21.27 17.64
CA PRO A 237 0.39 -20.67 16.73
C PRO A 237 0.66 -21.07 15.28
N ALA A 238 -0.40 -21.35 14.53
CA ALA A 238 -0.37 -21.57 13.08
C ALA A 238 0.09 -20.32 12.32
N GLY A 239 -0.04 -19.14 12.94
CA GLY A 239 0.45 -17.86 12.47
C GLY A 239 0.16 -16.77 13.51
N VAL A 240 0.89 -15.66 13.43
CA VAL A 240 0.69 -14.48 14.27
C VAL A 240 0.25 -13.34 13.38
N PHE A 241 -0.86 -12.69 13.72
CA PHE A 241 -1.35 -11.50 13.02
C PHE A 241 -1.43 -10.34 13.99
N TRP A 242 -0.70 -9.27 13.71
CA TRP A 242 -0.68 -8.05 14.52
C TRP A 242 -1.27 -6.88 13.74
N TRP A 243 -2.30 -6.27 14.31
CA TRP A 243 -2.97 -5.07 13.79
C TRP A 243 -2.94 -3.94 14.82
N SER A 244 -2.64 -2.72 14.38
CA SER A 244 -2.69 -1.54 15.26
C SER A 244 -3.73 -0.56 14.76
N PHE A 245 -4.77 -0.35 15.58
CA PHE A 245 -5.80 0.64 15.32
C PHE A 245 -5.33 2.09 15.56
N TYR A 246 -4.10 2.28 16.06
CA TYR A 246 -3.46 3.60 16.03
C TYR A 246 -3.05 4.01 14.61
N GLU A 247 -2.67 3.04 13.78
CA GLU A 247 -2.17 3.25 12.42
C GLU A 247 -3.28 3.15 11.37
N GLU A 248 -4.17 2.15 11.49
CA GLU A 248 -5.30 1.97 10.58
C GLU A 248 -6.58 1.61 11.34
N ARG A 249 -7.61 2.45 11.17
CA ARG A 249 -8.87 2.38 11.93
C ARG A 249 -10.00 1.72 11.17
N GLU A 250 -9.86 1.60 9.85
CA GLU A 250 -10.93 1.07 9.01
C GLU A 250 -11.04 -0.46 9.14
N THR A 251 -12.28 -0.94 9.29
CA THR A 251 -12.59 -2.37 9.42
C THR A 251 -12.27 -3.16 8.15
N ARG A 252 -12.48 -2.57 6.97
CA ARG A 252 -12.31 -3.28 5.69
C ARG A 252 -10.86 -3.68 5.43
N PRO A 253 -9.86 -2.78 5.48
CA PRO A 253 -8.46 -3.16 5.34
C PRO A 253 -8.02 -4.22 6.35
N PHE A 254 -8.51 -4.13 7.60
CA PHE A 254 -8.26 -5.13 8.64
C PHE A 254 -8.79 -6.52 8.24
N LEU A 255 -10.07 -6.63 7.87
CA LEU A 255 -10.70 -7.89 7.48
C LEU A 255 -10.04 -8.48 6.23
N GLU A 256 -9.72 -7.66 5.23
CA GLU A 256 -9.07 -8.11 4.00
C GLU A 256 -7.70 -8.73 4.29
N LYS A 257 -6.87 -8.06 5.11
CA LYS A 257 -5.53 -8.55 5.44
C LYS A 257 -5.57 -9.77 6.35
N LEU A 258 -6.46 -9.81 7.34
CA LEU A 258 -6.60 -10.97 8.22
C LEU A 258 -7.15 -12.19 7.46
N LEU A 259 -8.13 -12.00 6.57
CA LEU A 259 -8.66 -13.06 5.72
C LEU A 259 -7.62 -13.58 4.73
N ALA A 260 -6.88 -12.69 4.06
CA ALA A 260 -5.77 -13.09 3.19
C ALA A 260 -4.72 -13.91 3.97
N TYR A 261 -4.36 -13.47 5.17
CA TYR A 261 -3.41 -14.18 6.03
C TYR A 261 -3.93 -15.55 6.47
N ALA A 262 -5.12 -15.62 7.08
CA ALA A 262 -5.69 -16.84 7.64
C ALA A 262 -5.95 -17.91 6.56
N SER A 263 -6.27 -17.47 5.34
CA SER A 263 -6.45 -18.33 4.15
C SER A 263 -5.15 -18.72 3.46
N ALA A 264 -3.98 -18.29 3.96
CA ALA A 264 -2.69 -18.46 3.30
C ALA A 264 -2.70 -17.97 1.83
N GLY A 265 -3.36 -16.83 1.58
CA GLY A 265 -3.49 -16.21 0.26
C GLY A 265 -4.51 -16.86 -0.67
N GLN A 266 -5.23 -17.89 -0.22
CA GLN A 266 -6.20 -18.63 -1.05
C GLN A 266 -7.57 -17.96 -1.17
N ALA A 267 -7.89 -17.00 -0.28
CA ALA A 267 -9.16 -16.29 -0.35
C ALA A 267 -9.24 -15.36 -1.58
N ASN A 268 -10.28 -15.52 -2.39
CA ASN A 268 -10.58 -14.58 -3.46
C ASN A 268 -11.32 -13.35 -2.91
N LEU A 269 -10.56 -12.33 -2.49
CA LEU A 269 -11.13 -11.10 -1.95
C LEU A 269 -11.98 -10.32 -2.96
N GLN A 270 -11.71 -10.47 -4.26
CA GLN A 270 -12.44 -9.76 -5.32
C GLN A 270 -13.85 -10.29 -5.52
N SER A 271 -14.10 -11.57 -5.18
CA SER A 271 -15.45 -12.15 -5.20
C SER A 271 -16.31 -11.79 -3.98
N LEU A 272 -15.74 -11.14 -2.96
CA LEU A 272 -16.45 -10.76 -1.74
C LEU A 272 -16.87 -9.29 -1.83
N GLY A 273 -18.17 -9.04 -2.01
CA GLY A 273 -18.74 -7.71 -2.24
C GLY A 273 -18.89 -6.89 -0.94
N SER A 274 -19.05 -7.54 0.21
CA SER A 274 -19.28 -6.87 1.50
C SER A 274 -18.31 -7.29 2.61
N ASP A 275 -18.21 -6.47 3.65
CA ASP A 275 -17.43 -6.78 4.86
C ASP A 275 -18.06 -7.93 5.67
N ARG A 276 -19.37 -8.09 5.54
CA ARG A 276 -20.13 -9.21 6.11
C ARG A 276 -19.71 -10.55 5.51
N GLU A 277 -19.62 -10.61 4.18
CA GLU A 277 -19.16 -11.82 3.46
C GLU A 277 -17.70 -12.14 3.77
N ARG A 278 -16.83 -11.12 3.89
CA ARG A 278 -15.44 -11.28 4.35
C ARG A 278 -15.38 -11.88 5.73
N LEU A 279 -16.20 -11.38 6.66
CA LEU A 279 -16.29 -11.92 8.00
C LEU A 279 -16.78 -13.37 7.99
N ASP A 280 -17.84 -13.68 7.25
CA ASP A 280 -18.37 -15.06 7.17
C ASP A 280 -17.35 -16.04 6.56
N ALA A 281 -16.50 -15.61 5.63
CA ALA A 281 -15.40 -16.41 5.11
C ALA A 281 -14.23 -16.56 6.10
N LEU A 282 -14.00 -15.55 6.96
CA LEU A 282 -12.92 -15.53 7.94
C LEU A 282 -13.20 -16.43 9.14
N LEU A 283 -14.41 -16.38 9.71
CA LEU A 283 -14.72 -17.05 10.98
C LEU A 283 -14.36 -18.56 10.98
N PRO A 284 -14.71 -19.38 9.97
CA PRO A 284 -14.34 -20.79 9.94
C PRO A 284 -12.83 -21.05 9.95
N LEU A 285 -12.03 -20.15 9.36
CA LEU A 285 -10.57 -20.26 9.34
C LEU A 285 -9.98 -20.04 10.75
N LEU A 286 -10.56 -19.11 11.50
CA LEU A 286 -10.13 -18.82 12.88
C LEU A 286 -10.53 -19.92 13.85
N SER A 287 -11.66 -20.60 13.61
CA SER A 287 -12.08 -21.72 14.45
C SER A 287 -11.24 -23.00 14.21
N THR A 288 -10.74 -23.22 12.98
CA THR A 288 -10.04 -24.45 12.58
C THR A 288 -8.53 -24.42 12.79
N LYS A 289 -7.90 -23.24 12.80
CA LYS A 289 -6.46 -23.07 13.01
C LYS A 289 -6.21 -22.21 14.25
N ARG A 290 -5.16 -22.51 15.00
CA ARG A 290 -4.74 -21.75 16.19
C ARG A 290 -3.94 -20.51 15.78
N PHE A 291 -4.58 -19.39 15.43
CA PHE A 291 -3.87 -18.14 15.23
C PHE A 291 -3.67 -17.39 16.56
N LEU A 292 -2.58 -16.62 16.68
CA LEU A 292 -2.47 -15.55 17.66
C LEU A 292 -2.78 -14.23 16.96
N ILE A 293 -3.87 -13.58 17.34
CA ILE A 293 -4.31 -12.31 16.78
C ILE A 293 -4.09 -11.24 17.84
N VAL A 294 -3.28 -10.23 17.54
CA VAL A 294 -3.06 -9.09 18.43
C VAL A 294 -3.74 -7.86 17.83
N LEU A 295 -4.67 -7.28 18.58
CA LEU A 295 -5.41 -6.08 18.23
C LEU A 295 -4.96 -4.94 19.16
N ASP A 296 -4.01 -4.16 18.69
CA ASP A 296 -3.39 -3.08 19.45
C ASP A 296 -4.15 -1.75 19.29
N GLY A 297 -4.36 -1.03 20.40
CA GLY A 297 -5.03 0.28 20.41
C GLY A 297 -6.52 0.21 20.09
N PHE A 298 -7.19 -0.87 20.48
CA PHE A 298 -8.56 -1.19 20.07
C PHE A 298 -9.58 -0.13 20.47
N GLU A 299 -9.29 0.73 21.45
CA GLU A 299 -10.19 1.82 21.85
C GLU A 299 -10.56 2.71 20.65
N ARG A 300 -9.67 2.84 19.65
CA ARG A 300 -9.91 3.62 18.42
C ARG A 300 -11.04 3.09 17.56
N ALA A 301 -11.44 1.84 17.75
CA ALA A 301 -12.58 1.22 17.08
C ALA A 301 -13.90 1.38 17.88
N LEU A 302 -13.84 1.93 19.09
CA LEU A 302 -15.00 2.16 19.96
C LEU A 302 -15.59 3.56 19.75
N ARG A 303 -16.90 3.69 19.99
CA ARG A 303 -17.64 4.95 19.79
C ARG A 303 -17.07 6.12 20.59
N ALA A 304 -16.55 5.87 21.79
CA ALA A 304 -15.88 6.87 22.62
C ALA A 304 -14.74 7.60 21.89
N TYR A 305 -14.00 6.90 21.02
CA TYR A 305 -12.81 7.43 20.35
C TYR A 305 -12.99 7.66 18.84
N ALA A 306 -14.22 7.55 18.35
CA ALA A 306 -14.58 7.67 16.94
C ALA A 306 -14.76 9.13 16.46
N ARG A 307 -14.89 10.09 17.39
CA ARG A 307 -15.09 11.51 17.05
C ARG A 307 -13.76 12.15 16.61
N MET A 308 -13.83 13.08 15.65
CA MET A 308 -12.65 13.76 15.08
C MET A 308 -11.75 14.46 16.12
N ASP A 309 -12.26 14.77 17.32
CA ASP A 309 -11.56 15.42 18.42
C ASP A 309 -10.95 14.44 19.45
N ALA A 310 -11.22 13.13 19.34
CA ALA A 310 -10.75 12.12 20.31
C ALA A 310 -9.24 11.81 20.23
N ALA A 311 -8.51 12.42 19.29
CA ALA A 311 -7.04 12.42 19.30
C ALA A 311 -6.46 13.44 20.31
N TYR A 312 -7.27 14.43 20.72
CA TYR A 312 -6.86 15.55 21.58
C TYR A 312 -7.54 15.58 22.95
N ARG A 313 -8.55 14.72 23.20
CA ARG A 313 -9.10 14.51 24.55
C ARG A 313 -8.21 13.51 25.32
N GLY A 314 -8.04 13.75 26.62
CA GLY A 314 -7.40 12.80 27.55
C GLY A 314 -8.24 11.53 27.74
N ASP A 315 -7.97 10.75 28.78
CA ASP A 315 -8.70 9.49 29.07
C ASP A 315 -10.14 9.71 29.61
N GLU A 316 -10.67 10.94 29.53
CA GLU A 316 -12.04 11.29 29.92
C GLU A 316 -13.04 10.93 28.81
N VAL A 317 -14.01 10.06 29.13
CA VAL A 317 -15.05 9.60 28.21
C VAL A 317 -16.41 10.12 28.66
N ASP A 318 -17.22 10.63 27.72
CA ASP A 318 -18.62 10.99 27.99
C ASP A 318 -19.43 9.70 28.27
N GLU A 319 -19.57 9.36 29.54
CA GLU A 319 -20.33 8.19 29.97
C GLU A 319 -21.83 8.39 29.72
N ASP A 320 -22.44 7.48 28.96
CA ASP A 320 -23.88 7.42 28.79
C ASP A 320 -24.50 6.27 29.61
N ALA A 321 -25.78 6.42 29.98
CA ALA A 321 -26.49 5.44 30.81
C ALA A 321 -26.62 4.04 30.18
N ARG A 322 -26.41 3.90 28.85
CA ARG A 322 -26.46 2.61 28.13
C ARG A 322 -25.07 2.02 27.90
N GLN A 323 -24.02 2.72 28.32
CA GLN A 323 -22.62 2.46 28.03
C GLN A 323 -22.34 2.24 26.53
N ASP A 324 -23.10 2.92 25.66
CA ASP A 324 -22.95 2.81 24.21
C ASP A 324 -21.58 3.33 23.76
N PHE A 325 -20.94 4.23 24.51
CA PHE A 325 -19.58 4.69 24.26
C PHE A 325 -18.52 3.56 24.20
N ARG A 326 -18.75 2.42 24.89
CA ARG A 326 -17.88 1.23 24.87
C ARG A 326 -18.15 0.29 23.69
N ALA A 327 -19.20 0.54 22.90
CA ALA A 327 -19.53 -0.30 21.76
C ALA A 327 -18.65 0.02 20.55
N CYS A 328 -18.41 -0.99 19.70
CA CYS A 328 -17.74 -0.79 18.43
C CYS A 328 -18.51 0.17 17.52
N VAL A 329 -17.79 0.94 16.73
CA VAL A 329 -18.39 1.80 15.67
C VAL A 329 -18.92 0.92 14.54
N ASP A 330 -18.14 -0.06 14.12
CA ASP A 330 -18.49 -0.97 13.02
C ASP A 330 -19.20 -2.23 13.54
N PRO A 331 -20.40 -2.56 13.03
CA PRO A 331 -21.14 -3.74 13.45
C PRO A 331 -20.48 -5.07 13.07
N ASN A 332 -19.66 -5.12 12.01
CA ASN A 332 -18.92 -6.32 11.63
C ASN A 332 -17.77 -6.59 12.61
N LEU A 333 -17.08 -5.54 13.06
CA LEU A 333 -16.04 -5.67 14.08
C LEU A 333 -16.65 -6.08 15.44
N ALA A 334 -17.81 -5.52 15.79
CA ALA A 334 -18.59 -5.95 16.94
C ALA A 334 -18.93 -7.44 16.89
N ARG A 335 -19.35 -7.93 15.71
CA ARG A 335 -19.70 -9.33 15.50
C ARG A 335 -18.48 -10.25 15.56
N LEU A 336 -17.35 -9.81 15.00
CA LEU A 336 -16.08 -10.55 15.10
C LEU A 336 -15.70 -10.73 16.57
N LEU A 337 -15.69 -9.66 17.38
CA LEU A 337 -15.33 -9.76 18.80
C LEU A 337 -16.22 -10.72 19.57
N LYS A 338 -17.55 -10.61 19.39
CA LYS A 338 -18.50 -11.54 20.03
C LYS A 338 -18.21 -12.98 19.66
N HIS A 339 -17.96 -13.25 18.37
CA HIS A 339 -17.65 -14.58 17.89
C HIS A 339 -16.31 -15.09 18.44
N LEU A 340 -15.26 -14.26 18.47
CA LEU A 340 -13.98 -14.64 19.06
C LEU A 340 -14.10 -14.97 20.56
N ALA A 341 -14.96 -14.27 21.29
CA ALA A 341 -15.19 -14.49 22.71
C ALA A 341 -16.02 -15.76 23.00
N SER A 342 -17.06 -16.04 22.19
CA SER A 342 -17.98 -17.15 22.45
C SER A 342 -17.63 -18.45 21.71
N ASP A 343 -17.02 -18.36 20.54
CA ASP A 343 -16.80 -19.46 19.60
C ASP A 343 -15.50 -19.28 18.80
N GLY A 344 -14.49 -18.63 19.39
CA GLY A 344 -13.20 -18.34 18.74
C GLY A 344 -12.38 -19.58 18.35
N GLY A 345 -12.90 -20.78 18.62
CA GLY A 345 -12.28 -22.06 18.37
C GLY A 345 -10.87 -22.13 18.94
N LEU A 346 -9.91 -22.50 18.10
CA LEU A 346 -8.52 -22.68 18.52
C LEU A 346 -7.72 -21.37 18.59
N SER A 347 -8.20 -20.29 17.95
CA SER A 347 -7.48 -19.01 17.89
C SER A 347 -7.53 -18.24 19.22
N LYS A 348 -6.45 -17.50 19.49
CA LYS A 348 -6.28 -16.65 20.67
C LYS A 348 -6.16 -15.19 20.24
N THR A 349 -6.94 -14.31 20.85
CA THR A 349 -6.98 -12.88 20.52
C THR A 349 -6.58 -12.04 21.73
N LEU A 350 -5.51 -11.27 21.60
CA LEU A 350 -5.05 -10.32 22.61
C LEU A 350 -5.47 -8.90 22.20
N LEU A 351 -6.22 -8.20 23.04
CA LEU A 351 -6.55 -6.80 22.83
C LEU A 351 -5.72 -5.92 23.76
N THR A 352 -5.16 -4.84 23.23
CA THR A 352 -4.73 -3.70 24.06
C THR A 352 -5.76 -2.59 23.88
N THR A 353 -6.24 -2.03 24.98
CA THR A 353 -7.26 -0.96 24.93
C THR A 353 -7.16 -0.04 26.14
N ARG A 354 -7.73 1.16 26.04
CA ARG A 354 -8.00 2.04 27.19
C ARG A 354 -9.39 1.89 27.78
N LEU A 355 -10.21 1.12 27.09
CA LEU A 355 -11.61 0.98 27.39
C LEU A 355 -12.07 -0.43 27.01
N TYR A 356 -12.54 -1.18 28.00
CA TYR A 356 -13.05 -2.53 27.79
C TYR A 356 -14.24 -2.54 26.81
N PRO A 357 -14.16 -3.23 25.65
CA PRO A 357 -15.23 -3.28 24.66
C PRO A 357 -16.50 -3.92 25.21
N ARG A 358 -17.65 -3.28 25.00
CA ARG A 358 -18.96 -3.80 25.43
C ARG A 358 -19.29 -5.16 24.81
N GLU A 359 -18.78 -5.44 23.62
CA GLU A 359 -19.00 -6.72 22.95
C GLU A 359 -18.40 -7.93 23.65
N LEU A 360 -17.55 -7.70 24.67
CA LEU A 360 -16.90 -8.73 25.47
C LEU A 360 -17.44 -8.82 26.91
N ASP A 361 -18.56 -8.14 27.20
CA ASP A 361 -19.27 -8.22 28.50
C ASP A 361 -20.01 -9.55 28.70
#